data_AF-A0A1H9B540-F1
#
_entry.id   AF-A0A1H9B540-F1
#
_cell.length_a   1.000
_cell.length_b   1.000
_cell.length_c   1.000
_cell.angle_alpha   90.00
_cell.angle_beta   90.00
_cell.angle_gamma   90.00
#
_symmetry.space_group_name_H-M   'P 1'
#
loop_
_entity.id
_entity.type
_entity.pdbx_description
1 polymer ?
#
loop_
_entity_poly.entity_id
_entity_poly.type
_entity_poly.pdbx_seq_one_letter_code
_entity_poly.pdbx_strand_id
1 'polypeptide(L)'
;MKNIKFTYFKYTFLLTCTMVLVLSCERELSDEATFAKFPTAGDIFIDAPVGLTDQFFRSFDPAAGANTDGFGVDNNTFYKGTSAIRIDVPASNDPNGNFIGGIFEDRGAGRNLTGYDALTFWAQGTTSGTVEVGFGTDFDRLESEPSYAVANVIQMTTGWKKYIVPIPDPSKLIQETGMFFFAAGGFDSLGDGPNGNEIAWTFWIDELKFEKTGIVSQPRPIVFSGQDLVQQTFTGSELNIASQGLSIKYDVAGDNVEVSGAPAYFDFISSDSDVAIVNQLGIVSVIGEGATEITAELAGVKAEGSLTVTSSGALPLAPVPMRPAANVKSIYSDVYTAVTESNFSPGFGGSTTEVTEVGPPGQLVQVYANNNFTGILFNNRVDASTLTHMHVDIYTEEAGTNINIQIRDVGANGEIETNIFTGLPDGDDKDKRFDATGLTVGAWTSLDIPLDGDLTAQKNNLGALILAGGPNFILDNIYFYSE
;
A
#
# COMPACT_ATOMS: atom_id res chain seq x y z
N MET A 1 -80.20 18.82 31.83
CA MET A 1 -79.04 18.01 31.37
C MET A 1 -78.32 17.50 32.61
N LYS A 2 -78.23 16.17 32.81
CA LYS A 2 -77.54 15.57 33.96
C LYS A 2 -76.06 15.40 33.60
N ASN A 3 -75.16 16.02 34.37
CA ASN A 3 -73.71 15.91 34.23
C ASN A 3 -73.27 14.49 34.64
N ILE A 4 -72.87 13.68 33.66
CA ILE A 4 -72.23 12.38 33.90
C ILE A 4 -70.77 12.67 34.26
N LYS A 5 -70.40 12.40 35.52
CA LYS A 5 -69.00 12.51 35.97
C LYS A 5 -68.22 11.30 35.45
N PHE A 6 -67.25 11.56 34.55
CA PHE A 6 -66.28 10.57 34.07
C PHE A 6 -65.25 10.24 35.16
N THR A 7 -65.67 9.54 36.21
CA THR A 7 -64.77 9.14 37.30
C THR A 7 -63.86 7.97 36.89
N TYR A 8 -64.31 7.11 35.97
CA TYR A 8 -63.57 5.93 35.53
C TYR A 8 -62.33 6.25 34.68
N PHE A 9 -62.34 7.33 33.89
CA PHE A 9 -61.19 7.70 33.05
C PHE A 9 -59.94 8.04 33.87
N LYS A 10 -60.11 8.65 35.04
CA LYS A 10 -58.99 9.00 35.92
C LYS A 10 -58.31 7.78 36.53
N TYR A 11 -59.08 6.76 36.92
CA TYR A 11 -58.53 5.53 37.50
C TYR A 11 -57.87 4.66 36.44
N THR A 12 -58.42 4.57 35.23
CA THR A 12 -57.80 3.83 34.14
C THR A 12 -56.49 4.49 33.69
N PHE A 13 -56.49 5.82 33.53
CA PHE A 13 -55.28 6.57 33.17
C PHE A 13 -54.17 6.43 34.23
N LEU A 14 -54.51 6.52 35.51
CA LEU A 14 -53.55 6.35 36.60
C LEU A 14 -52.98 4.92 36.63
N LEU A 15 -53.81 3.89 36.40
CA LEU A 15 -53.36 2.50 36.34
C LEU A 15 -52.42 2.26 35.16
N THR A 16 -52.74 2.81 33.97
CA THR A 16 -51.89 2.68 32.78
C THR A 16 -50.56 3.43 32.95
N CYS A 17 -50.57 4.65 33.49
CA CYS A 17 -49.32 5.38 33.80
C CYS A 17 -48.48 4.66 34.85
N THR A 18 -49.10 4.04 35.87
CA THR A 18 -48.38 3.25 36.86
C THR A 18 -47.76 2.01 36.21
N MET A 19 -48.48 1.34 35.31
CA MET A 19 -48.01 0.14 34.60
C MET A 19 -46.84 0.44 33.64
N VAL A 20 -46.84 1.61 32.98
CA VAL A 20 -45.73 2.08 32.15
C VAL A 20 -44.49 2.39 32.98
N LEU A 21 -44.65 2.94 34.20
CA LEU A 21 -43.52 3.22 35.09
C LEU A 21 -42.85 1.96 35.65
N VAL A 22 -43.58 0.84 35.85
CA VAL A 22 -42.97 -0.44 36.29
C VAL A 22 -42.36 -1.26 35.15
N LEU A 23 -42.79 -1.04 33.90
CA LEU A 23 -42.21 -1.69 32.71
C LEU A 23 -41.03 -0.90 32.12
N SER A 24 -40.84 0.35 32.55
CA SER A 24 -39.72 1.22 32.13
C SER A 24 -38.52 1.15 33.08
N CYS A 25 -38.39 0.08 33.87
CA CYS A 25 -37.12 -0.29 34.47
C CYS A 25 -36.23 -0.88 33.37
N GLU A 26 -35.46 -0.02 32.70
CA GLU A 26 -34.18 -0.47 32.15
C GLU A 26 -33.38 -1.01 33.33
N ARG A 27 -33.17 -2.33 33.40
CA ARG A 27 -32.23 -2.90 34.37
C ARG A 27 -30.86 -2.41 33.94
N GLU A 28 -30.29 -1.48 34.70
CA GLU A 28 -28.85 -1.24 34.65
C GLU A 28 -28.16 -2.60 34.83
N LEU A 29 -27.18 -2.89 33.96
CA LEU A 29 -26.32 -4.05 34.13
C LEU A 29 -25.71 -3.95 35.53
N SER A 30 -25.94 -4.95 36.38
CA SER A 30 -25.36 -4.97 37.72
C SER A 30 -23.85 -4.88 37.63
N ASP A 31 -23.18 -4.32 38.65
CA ASP A 31 -21.71 -4.30 38.77
C ASP A 31 -21.06 -5.71 38.73
N GLU A 32 -21.86 -6.78 38.79
CA GLU A 32 -21.48 -8.19 38.63
C GLU A 32 -21.55 -8.70 37.17
N ALA A 33 -21.94 -7.85 36.21
CA ALA A 33 -22.00 -8.22 34.80
C ALA A 33 -20.58 -8.41 34.24
N THR A 34 -20.16 -9.66 34.11
CA THR A 34 -18.91 -10.00 33.42
C THR A 34 -19.13 -9.98 31.92
N PHE A 35 -18.39 -9.14 31.20
CA PHE A 35 -18.37 -9.20 29.73
C PHE A 35 -17.97 -10.59 29.26
N ALA A 36 -18.63 -11.09 28.21
CA ALA A 36 -18.20 -12.30 27.54
C ALA A 36 -16.76 -12.09 27.03
N LYS A 37 -15.86 -13.00 27.41
CA LYS A 37 -14.46 -12.96 26.95
C LYS A 37 -14.34 -13.79 25.67
N PHE A 38 -13.55 -13.30 24.72
CA PHE A 38 -13.18 -14.08 23.55
C PHE A 38 -12.38 -15.33 23.96
N PRO A 39 -12.52 -16.46 23.24
CA PRO A 39 -11.71 -17.66 23.46
C PRO A 39 -10.22 -17.34 23.42
N THR A 40 -9.44 -17.99 24.29
CA THR A 40 -7.98 -17.82 24.36
C THR A 40 -7.24 -19.01 23.75
N ALA A 41 -7.86 -19.75 22.82
CA ALA A 41 -7.28 -20.97 22.26
C ALA A 41 -6.19 -20.61 21.23
N GLY A 42 -4.94 -20.98 21.51
CA GLY A 42 -3.82 -20.74 20.61
C GLY A 42 -3.69 -21.78 19.50
N ASP A 43 -4.24 -22.98 19.67
CA ASP A 43 -4.14 -24.07 18.68
C ASP A 43 -4.96 -23.75 17.42
N ILE A 44 -4.36 -23.90 16.24
CA ILE A 44 -4.99 -23.63 14.94
C ILE A 44 -5.16 -24.94 14.18
N PHE A 45 -4.06 -25.69 14.01
CA PHE A 45 -4.05 -27.01 13.40
C PHE A 45 -3.04 -27.90 14.11
N ILE A 46 -3.51 -28.97 14.74
CA ILE A 46 -2.65 -30.00 15.37
C ILE A 46 -2.75 -31.27 14.53
N ASP A 47 -3.83 -32.02 14.70
CA ASP A 47 -4.20 -33.16 13.84
C ASP A 47 -5.43 -32.86 12.98
N ALA A 48 -6.07 -31.73 13.23
CA ALA A 48 -7.27 -31.24 12.60
C ALA A 48 -7.38 -29.74 12.93
N PRO A 49 -8.22 -28.98 12.21
CA PRO A 49 -8.52 -27.60 12.55
C PRO A 49 -9.12 -27.50 13.97
N VAL A 50 -8.59 -26.62 14.80
CA VAL A 50 -9.03 -26.43 16.19
C VAL A 50 -9.80 -25.12 16.30
N GLY A 51 -11.09 -25.22 16.64
CA GLY A 51 -11.94 -24.04 16.78
C GLY A 51 -12.16 -23.28 15.48
N LEU A 52 -12.01 -23.94 14.33
CA LEU A 52 -12.28 -23.39 13.01
C LEU A 52 -13.41 -24.20 12.34
N THR A 53 -14.20 -23.57 11.48
CA THR A 53 -15.30 -24.22 10.75
C THR A 53 -14.80 -25.11 9.61
N ASP A 54 -15.70 -25.84 8.95
CA ASP A 54 -15.44 -26.72 7.80
C ASP A 54 -14.85 -26.03 6.56
N GLN A 55 -14.83 -24.69 6.53
CA GLN A 55 -14.20 -23.86 5.51
C GLN A 55 -13.12 -22.93 6.08
N PHE A 56 -12.30 -23.41 7.03
CA PHE A 56 -11.31 -22.57 7.68
C PHE A 56 -10.24 -21.98 6.74
N PHE A 57 -9.93 -22.66 5.64
CA PHE A 57 -9.04 -22.14 4.60
C PHE A 57 -9.81 -21.33 3.56
N ARG A 58 -9.33 -20.12 3.26
CA ARG A 58 -9.77 -19.29 2.14
C ARG A 58 -8.56 -18.96 1.29
N SER A 59 -8.57 -19.41 0.03
CA SER A 59 -7.51 -19.07 -0.91
C SER A 59 -7.56 -17.60 -1.31
N PHE A 60 -6.43 -17.04 -1.72
CA PHE A 60 -6.39 -15.76 -2.44
C PHE A 60 -7.18 -15.82 -3.75
N ASP A 61 -7.49 -14.65 -4.30
CA ASP A 61 -8.31 -14.55 -5.51
C ASP A 61 -7.62 -15.24 -6.70
N PRO A 62 -8.24 -16.24 -7.36
CA PRO A 62 -7.68 -16.84 -8.57
C PRO A 62 -7.52 -15.84 -9.72
N ALA A 63 -8.29 -14.74 -9.73
CA ALA A 63 -8.09 -13.66 -10.70
C ALA A 63 -6.74 -12.93 -10.52
N ALA A 64 -6.15 -12.99 -9.32
CA ALA A 64 -4.81 -12.50 -9.04
C ALA A 64 -3.71 -13.53 -9.38
N GLY A 65 -4.07 -14.72 -9.88
CA GLY A 65 -3.13 -15.79 -10.27
C GLY A 65 -2.94 -16.89 -9.22
N ALA A 66 -3.72 -16.88 -8.14
CA ALA A 66 -3.62 -17.89 -7.08
C ALA A 66 -4.25 -19.23 -7.51
N ASN A 67 -3.51 -20.31 -7.28
CA ASN A 67 -4.00 -21.68 -7.42
C ASN A 67 -4.81 -22.07 -6.18
N THR A 68 -6.08 -22.41 -6.38
CA THR A 68 -7.03 -22.72 -5.29
C THR A 68 -7.08 -24.19 -4.90
N ASP A 69 -6.38 -25.07 -5.63
CA ASP A 69 -6.53 -26.52 -5.53
C ASP A 69 -5.38 -27.22 -4.78
N GLY A 70 -4.26 -26.52 -4.54
CA GLY A 70 -3.07 -27.10 -3.91
C GLY A 70 -3.13 -27.24 -2.38
N PHE A 71 -4.24 -26.87 -1.73
CA PHE A 71 -4.39 -27.02 -0.28
C PHE A 71 -5.00 -28.38 0.09
N GLY A 72 -4.40 -29.07 1.08
CA GLY A 72 -4.95 -30.31 1.60
C GLY A 72 -4.42 -30.71 2.99
N VAL A 73 -4.77 -31.92 3.42
CA VAL A 73 -4.30 -32.56 4.65
C VAL A 73 -3.74 -33.93 4.31
N ASP A 74 -2.54 -34.27 4.82
CA ASP A 74 -1.84 -35.51 4.56
C ASP A 74 -1.70 -36.33 5.86
N ASN A 75 -2.08 -37.60 5.80
CA ASN A 75 -2.03 -38.53 6.93
C ASN A 75 -0.80 -39.47 6.89
N ASN A 76 0.07 -39.32 5.89
CA ASN A 76 1.28 -40.13 5.74
C ASN A 76 2.55 -39.35 6.10
N THR A 77 2.55 -38.04 5.86
CA THR A 77 3.69 -37.15 6.11
C THR A 77 3.29 -36.11 7.15
N PHE A 78 3.68 -36.33 8.40
CA PHE A 78 3.41 -35.44 9.53
C PHE A 78 4.60 -35.44 10.49
N TYR A 79 4.72 -34.41 11.32
CA TYR A 79 5.75 -34.30 12.35
C TYR A 79 5.33 -35.06 13.61
N LYS A 80 4.09 -34.85 14.08
CA LYS A 80 3.56 -35.47 15.29
C LYS A 80 2.06 -35.77 15.14
N GLY A 81 1.60 -36.83 15.79
CA GLY A 81 0.18 -37.20 15.76
C GLY A 81 -0.18 -38.09 14.58
N THR A 82 -1.07 -37.59 13.71
CA THR A 82 -1.77 -38.37 12.67
C THR A 82 -1.92 -37.66 11.34
N SER A 83 -1.77 -36.33 11.27
CA SER A 83 -1.87 -35.59 10.00
C SER A 83 -1.12 -34.26 10.04
N ALA A 84 -0.81 -33.71 8.87
CA ALA A 84 -0.29 -32.37 8.69
C ALA A 84 -1.00 -31.66 7.53
N ILE A 85 -0.98 -30.33 7.53
CA ILE A 85 -1.36 -29.54 6.35
C ILE A 85 -0.37 -29.86 5.23
N ARG A 86 -0.87 -30.03 4.01
CA ARG A 86 -0.08 -30.23 2.80
C ARG A 86 -0.42 -29.12 1.81
N ILE A 87 0.61 -28.47 1.29
CA ILE A 87 0.51 -27.45 0.26
C ILE A 87 1.30 -27.90 -0.97
N ASP A 88 0.60 -28.11 -2.07
CA ASP A 88 1.17 -28.35 -3.39
C ASP A 88 1.33 -27.01 -4.12
N VAL A 89 2.57 -26.55 -4.21
CA VAL A 89 2.95 -25.28 -4.84
C VAL A 89 3.09 -25.47 -6.34
N PRO A 90 2.35 -24.71 -7.17
CA PRO A 90 2.36 -24.90 -8.62
C PRO A 90 3.69 -24.50 -9.24
N ALA A 91 3.94 -25.02 -10.44
CA ALA A 91 4.95 -24.47 -11.35
C ALA A 91 4.42 -23.18 -11.97
N SER A 92 5.29 -22.33 -12.51
CA SER A 92 4.86 -21.05 -13.07
C SER A 92 3.97 -21.14 -14.31
N ASN A 93 3.95 -22.30 -14.98
CA ASN A 93 3.10 -22.56 -16.14
C ASN A 93 1.82 -23.34 -15.82
N ASP A 94 1.47 -23.50 -14.54
CA ASP A 94 0.24 -24.18 -14.14
C ASP A 94 -0.99 -23.37 -14.60
N PRO A 95 -1.94 -24.01 -15.31
CA PRO A 95 -3.11 -23.31 -15.86
C PRO A 95 -4.08 -22.77 -14.80
N ASN A 96 -4.00 -23.26 -13.56
CA ASN A 96 -4.87 -22.87 -12.46
C ASN A 96 -4.27 -21.78 -11.56
N GLY A 97 -3.04 -21.33 -11.83
CA GLY A 97 -2.37 -20.27 -11.08
C GLY A 97 -0.89 -20.59 -10.82
N ASN A 98 -0.03 -19.56 -10.85
CA ASN A 98 1.43 -19.70 -10.77
C ASN A 98 1.99 -19.59 -9.33
N PHE A 99 1.13 -19.33 -8.35
CA PHE A 99 1.44 -19.39 -6.92
C PHE A 99 0.24 -19.95 -6.14
N ILE A 100 0.44 -20.32 -4.88
CA ILE A 100 -0.63 -20.71 -3.96
C ILE A 100 -0.54 -19.91 -2.67
N GLY A 101 -1.68 -19.54 -2.11
CA GLY A 101 -1.75 -18.90 -0.82
C GLY A 101 -3.19 -18.70 -0.34
N GLY A 102 -3.31 -18.27 0.90
CA GLY A 102 -4.59 -17.98 1.53
C GLY A 102 -4.47 -17.81 3.03
N ILE A 103 -5.63 -17.63 3.66
CA ILE A 103 -5.76 -17.41 5.10
C ILE A 103 -6.49 -18.57 5.78
N PHE A 104 -6.17 -18.77 7.04
CA PHE A 104 -6.91 -19.59 7.99
C PHE A 104 -7.64 -18.63 8.91
N GLU A 105 -8.95 -18.70 8.91
CA GLU A 105 -9.79 -17.70 9.54
C GLU A 105 -10.67 -18.33 10.62
N ASP A 106 -10.66 -17.70 11.80
CA ASP A 106 -11.67 -17.95 12.82
C ASP A 106 -12.95 -17.20 12.43
N ARG A 107 -13.81 -17.89 11.68
CA ARG A 107 -15.14 -17.39 11.27
C ARG A 107 -16.14 -17.29 12.44
N GLY A 108 -15.69 -17.49 13.68
CA GLY A 108 -16.44 -17.23 14.88
C GLY A 108 -16.35 -15.76 15.32
N ALA A 109 -16.23 -15.54 16.63
CA ALA A 109 -16.11 -14.20 17.20
C ALA A 109 -14.66 -13.69 17.29
N GLY A 110 -13.68 -14.46 16.79
CA GLY A 110 -12.26 -14.22 17.00
C GLY A 110 -11.75 -14.66 18.37
N ARG A 111 -10.43 -14.53 18.57
CA ARG A 111 -9.69 -15.03 19.74
C ARG A 111 -8.94 -13.92 20.46
N ASN A 112 -8.88 -14.02 21.78
CA ASN A 112 -7.97 -13.21 22.57
C ASN A 112 -6.60 -13.91 22.64
N LEU A 113 -5.62 -13.34 21.93
CA LEU A 113 -4.26 -13.86 21.82
C LEU A 113 -3.24 -13.09 22.67
N THR A 114 -3.71 -12.21 23.58
CA THR A 114 -2.84 -11.38 24.46
C THR A 114 -1.90 -12.18 25.38
N GLY A 115 -2.13 -13.48 25.54
CA GLY A 115 -1.31 -14.37 26.36
C GLY A 115 -0.08 -14.96 25.67
N TYR A 116 0.09 -14.75 24.37
CA TYR A 116 1.12 -15.39 23.53
C TYR A 116 2.25 -14.42 23.15
N ASP A 117 3.39 -14.94 22.70
CA ASP A 117 4.51 -14.12 22.18
C ASP A 117 4.95 -14.50 20.75
N ALA A 118 4.45 -15.63 20.23
CA ALA A 118 4.74 -16.06 18.86
C ALA A 118 3.63 -16.94 18.29
N LEU A 119 3.48 -16.90 16.96
CA LEU A 119 2.94 -18.00 16.18
C LEU A 119 4.08 -19.00 15.91
N THR A 120 3.81 -20.30 16.09
CA THR A 120 4.80 -21.35 15.87
C THR A 120 4.21 -22.50 15.09
N PHE A 121 5.06 -23.20 14.34
CA PHE A 121 4.71 -24.42 13.63
C PHE A 121 5.96 -25.21 13.25
N TRP A 122 5.78 -26.50 12.99
CA TRP A 122 6.79 -27.33 12.33
C TRP A 122 6.50 -27.37 10.84
N ALA A 123 7.54 -27.26 10.01
CA ALA A 123 7.38 -27.41 8.57
C ALA A 123 8.57 -28.11 7.91
N GLN A 124 8.30 -28.71 6.76
CA GLN A 124 9.29 -29.25 5.83
C GLN A 124 8.81 -29.14 4.39
N GLY A 125 9.73 -29.08 3.43
CA GLY A 125 9.45 -29.10 1.99
C GLY A 125 10.08 -30.29 1.28
N THR A 126 9.62 -30.61 0.07
CA THR A 126 10.34 -31.52 -0.83
C THR A 126 11.63 -30.90 -1.37
N THR A 127 11.72 -29.57 -1.35
CA THR A 127 12.90 -28.76 -1.66
C THR A 127 12.98 -27.57 -0.69
N SER A 128 14.07 -26.81 -0.76
CA SER A 128 14.26 -25.58 0.03
C SER A 128 13.64 -24.37 -0.68
N GLY A 129 12.30 -24.28 -0.70
CA GLY A 129 11.58 -23.12 -1.26
C GLY A 129 11.34 -22.00 -0.25
N THR A 130 10.97 -20.82 -0.76
CA THR A 130 10.62 -19.66 0.06
C THR A 130 9.11 -19.59 0.24
N VAL A 131 8.67 -19.31 1.47
CA VAL A 131 7.24 -19.18 1.80
C VAL A 131 7.08 -17.93 2.65
N GLU A 132 6.14 -17.06 2.28
CA GLU A 132 5.67 -16.01 3.16
C GLU A 132 4.60 -16.60 4.08
N VAL A 133 4.70 -16.33 5.38
CA VAL A 133 3.80 -16.82 6.41
C VAL A 133 3.46 -15.71 7.39
N GLY A 134 2.34 -15.84 8.09
CA GLY A 134 1.99 -14.87 9.11
C GLY A 134 0.64 -15.08 9.73
N PHE A 135 0.10 -14.03 10.34
CA PHE A 135 -1.23 -14.01 10.95
C PHE A 135 -1.79 -12.59 10.91
N GLY A 136 -3.05 -12.41 11.34
CA GLY A 136 -3.71 -11.11 11.41
C GLY A 136 -4.36 -10.66 10.10
N THR A 137 -4.14 -11.36 8.99
CA THR A 137 -4.83 -11.10 7.72
C THR A 137 -6.25 -11.65 7.77
N ASP A 138 -7.22 -10.79 7.43
CA ASP A 138 -8.65 -11.08 7.43
C ASP A 138 -9.26 -10.45 6.17
N PHE A 139 -10.00 -11.23 5.38
CA PHE A 139 -10.59 -10.79 4.11
C PHE A 139 -11.93 -10.07 4.28
N ASP A 140 -12.58 -10.22 5.44
CA ASP A 140 -13.87 -9.61 5.75
C ASP A 140 -13.69 -8.33 6.59
N ARG A 141 -12.47 -8.02 7.02
CA ARG A 141 -12.13 -6.78 7.73
C ARG A 141 -12.34 -5.56 6.84
N LEU A 142 -13.01 -4.55 7.39
CA LEU A 142 -13.20 -3.27 6.71
C LEU A 142 -11.87 -2.49 6.66
N GLU A 143 -11.62 -1.78 5.56
CA GLU A 143 -10.43 -0.95 5.37
C GLU A 143 -10.27 0.13 6.45
N SER A 144 -11.37 0.57 7.06
CA SER A 144 -11.36 1.54 8.17
C SER A 144 -10.97 0.95 9.53
N GLU A 145 -10.96 -0.37 9.67
CA GLU A 145 -10.61 -1.05 10.92
C GLU A 145 -9.10 -1.36 10.97
N PRO A 146 -8.46 -1.21 12.14
CA PRO A 146 -7.04 -1.52 12.27
C PRO A 146 -6.82 -3.01 12.01
N SER A 147 -5.88 -3.29 11.11
CA SER A 147 -5.34 -4.63 10.93
C SER A 147 -4.14 -4.86 11.85
N TYR A 148 -3.98 -6.08 12.34
CA TYR A 148 -2.82 -6.52 13.11
C TYR A 148 -2.01 -7.59 12.36
N ALA A 149 -2.04 -7.51 11.03
CA ALA A 149 -1.29 -8.40 10.15
C ALA A 149 0.21 -8.36 10.44
N VAL A 150 0.83 -9.54 10.42
CA VAL A 150 2.26 -9.75 10.57
C VAL A 150 2.66 -10.73 9.48
N ALA A 151 3.72 -10.44 8.74
CA ALA A 151 4.27 -11.36 7.73
C ALA A 151 5.76 -11.62 7.96
N ASN A 152 6.19 -12.82 7.60
CA ASN A 152 7.58 -13.25 7.65
C ASN A 152 7.88 -14.15 6.45
N VAL A 153 8.97 -13.86 5.75
CA VAL A 153 9.46 -14.70 4.66
C VAL A 153 10.43 -15.72 5.25
N ILE A 154 10.09 -17.01 5.12
CA ILE A 154 10.89 -18.11 5.64
C ILE A 154 11.43 -19.00 4.51
N GLN A 155 12.65 -19.47 4.70
CA GLN A 155 13.22 -20.53 3.86
C GLN A 155 12.83 -21.89 4.44
N MET A 156 12.09 -22.68 3.67
CA MET A 156 11.78 -24.05 4.02
C MET A 156 13.02 -24.94 3.94
N THR A 157 13.03 -25.99 4.75
CA THR A 157 14.06 -27.02 4.78
C THR A 157 13.47 -28.36 4.36
N THR A 158 14.30 -29.26 3.85
CA THR A 158 13.86 -30.62 3.46
C THR A 158 13.61 -31.58 4.61
N GLY A 159 13.92 -31.16 5.84
CA GLY A 159 13.54 -31.86 7.07
C GLY A 159 12.71 -30.97 7.97
N TRP A 160 11.98 -31.58 8.89
CA TRP A 160 11.16 -30.87 9.87
C TRP A 160 11.99 -29.90 10.71
N LYS A 161 11.60 -28.63 10.65
CA LYS A 161 12.15 -27.55 11.47
C LYS A 161 11.00 -26.78 12.11
N LYS A 162 11.20 -26.31 13.35
CA LYS A 162 10.27 -25.39 13.99
C LYS A 162 10.54 -23.96 13.52
N TYR A 163 9.49 -23.27 13.10
CA TYR A 163 9.48 -21.85 12.75
C TYR A 163 8.73 -21.07 13.82
N ILE A 164 9.16 -19.83 14.05
CA ILE A 164 8.65 -18.94 15.08
C ILE A 164 8.48 -17.57 14.43
N VAL A 165 7.25 -17.08 14.39
CA VAL A 165 6.88 -15.75 13.93
C VAL A 165 6.51 -14.92 15.16
N PRO A 166 7.37 -14.00 15.61
CA PRO A 166 7.13 -13.14 16.76
C PRO A 166 5.84 -12.31 16.65
N ILE A 167 5.15 -12.11 17.77
CA ILE A 167 4.02 -11.19 17.88
C ILE A 167 4.55 -9.82 18.34
N PRO A 168 4.33 -8.73 17.60
CA PRO A 168 4.89 -7.43 17.96
C PRO A 168 4.44 -6.84 19.28
N ASP A 169 3.12 -6.74 19.47
CA ASP A 169 2.53 -6.36 20.74
C ASP A 169 1.29 -7.23 20.95
N PRO A 170 1.41 -8.32 21.73
CA PRO A 170 0.29 -9.21 22.01
C PRO A 170 -0.90 -8.49 22.64
N SER A 171 -0.68 -7.37 23.37
CA SER A 171 -1.76 -6.65 24.03
C SER A 171 -2.82 -6.09 23.08
N LYS A 172 -2.47 -5.93 21.79
CA LYS A 172 -3.36 -5.49 20.73
C LYS A 172 -4.29 -6.59 20.21
N LEU A 173 -3.91 -7.87 20.37
CA LEU A 173 -4.64 -9.03 19.83
C LEU A 173 -5.78 -9.49 20.75
N ILE A 174 -6.74 -8.61 21.01
CA ILE A 174 -7.87 -8.89 21.90
C ILE A 174 -8.99 -9.72 21.26
N GLN A 175 -9.09 -9.69 19.92
CA GLN A 175 -10.14 -10.32 19.13
C GLN A 175 -9.65 -10.58 17.70
N GLU A 176 -8.64 -11.44 17.55
CA GLU A 176 -8.07 -11.76 16.24
C GLU A 176 -8.88 -12.84 15.51
N THR A 177 -9.07 -12.68 14.21
CA THR A 177 -9.80 -13.58 13.31
C THR A 177 -8.87 -14.20 12.27
N GLY A 178 -7.82 -13.50 11.85
CA GLY A 178 -6.78 -14.01 10.95
C GLY A 178 -5.78 -14.89 11.69
N MET A 179 -6.00 -16.20 11.72
CA MET A 179 -5.20 -17.12 12.54
C MET A 179 -3.86 -17.48 11.89
N PHE A 180 -3.83 -17.64 10.58
CA PHE A 180 -2.62 -17.94 9.83
C PHE A 180 -2.80 -17.49 8.37
N PHE A 181 -1.73 -17.09 7.70
CA PHE A 181 -1.71 -17.02 6.25
C PHE A 181 -0.40 -17.59 5.72
N PHE A 182 -0.44 -18.00 4.45
CA PHE A 182 0.77 -18.32 3.71
C PHE A 182 0.66 -17.92 2.24
N ALA A 183 1.80 -17.70 1.60
CA ALA A 183 1.93 -17.55 0.15
C ALA A 183 3.24 -18.19 -0.33
N ALA A 184 3.18 -18.95 -1.41
CA ALA A 184 4.35 -19.60 -2.01
C ALA A 184 4.22 -19.67 -3.54
N GLY A 185 5.29 -19.28 -4.23
CA GLY A 185 5.45 -19.49 -5.67
C GLY A 185 6.33 -20.69 -5.99
N GLY A 186 6.36 -21.08 -7.26
CA GLY A 186 7.27 -22.12 -7.75
C GLY A 186 8.73 -21.84 -7.36
N PHE A 187 9.50 -22.91 -7.18
CA PHE A 187 10.91 -22.80 -6.82
C PHE A 187 11.74 -22.40 -8.04
N ASP A 188 12.43 -21.27 -7.95
CA ASP A 188 13.42 -20.87 -8.95
C ASP A 188 14.80 -21.47 -8.59
N SER A 189 15.26 -22.41 -9.40
CA SER A 189 16.55 -23.06 -9.20
C SER A 189 17.76 -22.22 -9.64
N LEU A 190 17.55 -21.19 -10.45
CA LEU A 190 18.59 -20.32 -10.98
C LEU A 190 18.72 -19.02 -10.19
N GLY A 191 17.67 -18.64 -9.45
CA GLY A 191 17.62 -17.41 -8.65
C GLY A 191 17.65 -16.15 -9.52
N ASP A 192 17.18 -16.25 -10.76
CA ASP A 192 17.11 -15.18 -11.74
C ASP A 192 15.75 -14.48 -11.79
N GLY A 193 14.86 -14.82 -10.85
CA GLY A 193 13.58 -14.16 -10.65
C GLY A 193 12.48 -14.76 -11.51
N PRO A 194 11.26 -14.20 -11.47
CA PRO A 194 10.10 -14.75 -12.17
C PRO A 194 10.31 -14.72 -13.69
N ASN A 195 10.64 -15.86 -14.28
CA ASN A 195 10.95 -15.99 -15.72
C ASN A 195 10.25 -17.17 -16.40
N GLY A 196 9.38 -17.89 -15.67
CA GLY A 196 8.61 -18.99 -16.22
C GLY A 196 9.33 -20.34 -16.18
N ASN A 197 10.47 -20.44 -15.48
CA ASN A 197 11.23 -21.69 -15.30
C ASN A 197 10.95 -22.38 -13.95
N GLU A 198 10.12 -21.78 -13.10
CA GLU A 198 9.94 -22.16 -11.71
C GLU A 198 9.27 -23.52 -11.60
N ILE A 199 9.84 -24.38 -10.74
CA ILE A 199 9.38 -25.76 -10.60
C ILE A 199 8.41 -25.91 -9.43
N ALA A 200 7.40 -26.75 -9.63
CA ALA A 200 6.45 -27.14 -8.60
C ALA A 200 7.16 -27.86 -7.44
N TRP A 201 6.63 -27.70 -6.23
CA TRP A 201 7.13 -28.37 -5.03
C TRP A 201 6.01 -28.52 -4.00
N THR A 202 6.24 -29.33 -2.95
CA THR A 202 5.25 -29.55 -1.90
C THR A 202 5.89 -29.22 -0.55
N PHE A 203 5.13 -28.62 0.36
CA PHE A 203 5.52 -28.50 1.75
C PHE A 203 4.39 -28.88 2.70
N TRP A 204 4.78 -29.20 3.93
CA TRP A 204 3.87 -29.57 5.00
C TRP A 204 4.05 -28.65 6.21
N ILE A 205 2.95 -28.38 6.89
CA ILE A 205 2.90 -27.62 8.15
C ILE A 205 2.18 -28.48 9.20
N ASP A 206 2.74 -28.58 10.38
CA ASP A 206 2.20 -29.35 11.50
C ASP A 206 2.39 -28.58 12.83
N GLU A 207 1.56 -28.90 13.84
CA GLU A 207 1.55 -28.28 15.16
C GLU A 207 1.53 -26.73 15.09
N LEU A 208 0.63 -26.19 14.27
CA LEU A 208 0.41 -24.76 14.03
C LEU A 208 -0.43 -24.14 15.16
N LYS A 209 0.17 -23.19 15.89
CA LYS A 209 -0.42 -22.59 17.08
C LYS A 209 0.28 -21.32 17.55
N PHE A 210 -0.44 -20.48 18.28
CA PHE A 210 0.13 -19.44 19.11
C PHE A 210 0.69 -20.02 20.41
N GLU A 211 1.92 -19.66 20.77
CA GLU A 211 2.61 -20.11 21.98
C GLU A 211 3.21 -18.94 22.76
N LYS A 212 3.35 -19.14 24.07
CA LYS A 212 4.18 -18.29 24.92
C LYS A 212 5.51 -19.00 25.11
N THR A 213 6.45 -18.69 24.24
CA THR A 213 7.73 -19.37 24.12
C THR A 213 8.75 -18.88 25.16
N GLY A 214 8.68 -17.60 25.56
CA GLY A 214 9.62 -16.96 26.47
C GLY A 214 11.02 -16.76 25.90
N ILE A 215 11.21 -16.95 24.59
CA ILE A 215 12.51 -16.86 23.89
C ILE A 215 12.55 -15.74 22.83
N VAL A 216 11.45 -15.02 22.63
CA VAL A 216 11.38 -13.85 21.76
C VAL A 216 11.87 -12.63 22.54
N SER A 217 12.86 -11.92 22.01
CA SER A 217 13.39 -10.70 22.63
C SER A 217 12.40 -9.54 22.58
N GLN A 218 12.76 -8.42 23.22
CA GLN A 218 12.10 -7.14 22.95
C GLN A 218 12.16 -6.78 21.46
N PRO A 219 11.15 -6.09 20.91
CA PRO A 219 11.13 -5.67 19.52
C PRO A 219 12.21 -4.60 19.25
N ARG A 220 12.75 -4.63 18.03
CA ARG A 220 13.59 -3.55 17.47
C ARG A 220 12.89 -3.04 16.21
N PRO A 221 11.96 -2.07 16.34
CA PRO A 221 11.18 -1.55 15.23
C PRO A 221 12.06 -0.75 14.26
N ILE A 222 11.69 -0.75 12.98
CA ILE A 222 12.39 -0.09 11.89
C ILE A 222 11.34 0.54 10.97
N VAL A 223 11.54 1.82 10.62
CA VAL A 223 10.79 2.55 9.61
C VAL A 223 11.77 3.01 8.52
N PHE A 224 11.29 3.19 7.29
CA PHE A 224 12.12 3.68 6.16
C PHE A 224 13.44 2.90 5.97
N SER A 225 13.41 1.58 6.18
CA SER A 225 14.61 0.72 6.16
C SER A 225 15.76 1.20 7.08
N GLY A 226 15.43 1.90 8.16
CA GLY A 226 16.37 2.43 9.14
C GLY A 226 17.04 3.73 8.71
N GLN A 227 16.55 4.39 7.66
CA GLN A 227 17.11 5.66 7.17
C GLN A 227 16.35 6.85 7.75
N ASP A 228 17.08 7.95 7.97
CA ASP A 228 16.48 9.25 8.25
C ASP A 228 16.25 9.96 6.91
N LEU A 229 14.99 10.09 6.52
CA LEU A 229 14.58 10.72 5.27
C LEU A 229 14.23 12.19 5.49
N VAL A 230 14.39 12.99 4.45
CA VAL A 230 13.92 14.38 4.41
C VAL A 230 13.01 14.54 3.22
N GLN A 231 11.79 15.00 3.45
CA GLN A 231 10.80 15.22 2.41
C GLN A 231 10.23 16.64 2.47
N GLN A 232 10.32 17.33 1.34
CA GLN A 232 9.72 18.63 1.15
C GLN A 232 8.31 18.48 0.57
N THR A 233 7.37 19.28 1.06
CA THR A 233 5.95 19.13 0.78
C THR A 233 5.17 20.42 1.01
N PHE A 234 3.85 20.40 0.84
CA PHE A 234 2.97 21.56 0.99
C PHE A 234 1.86 21.26 1.99
N THR A 235 1.27 22.32 2.55
CA THR A 235 0.06 22.18 3.35
C THR A 235 -1.05 21.55 2.50
N GLY A 236 -1.70 20.52 3.04
CA GLY A 236 -2.71 19.70 2.37
C GLY A 236 -2.17 18.41 1.76
N SER A 237 -0.85 18.19 1.77
CA SER A 237 -0.26 16.93 1.31
C SER A 237 -0.47 15.79 2.32
N GLU A 238 -0.59 14.58 1.80
CA GLU A 238 -0.62 13.34 2.58
C GLU A 238 0.57 12.44 2.20
N LEU A 239 1.25 11.90 3.20
CA LEU A 239 2.37 10.96 3.03
C LEU A 239 2.02 9.64 3.72
N ASN A 240 2.14 8.52 3.01
CA ASN A 240 1.89 7.20 3.57
C ASN A 240 3.21 6.56 4.02
N ILE A 241 3.49 6.57 5.32
CA ILE A 241 4.69 5.95 5.89
C ILE A 241 4.59 4.43 5.83
N ALA A 242 3.39 3.88 6.06
CA ALA A 242 3.17 2.45 6.07
C ALA A 242 3.49 1.78 4.73
N SER A 243 3.22 2.46 3.60
CA SER A 243 3.54 1.95 2.27
C SER A 243 5.04 1.90 1.98
N GLN A 244 5.87 2.62 2.74
CA GLN A 244 7.33 2.57 2.60
C GLN A 244 7.97 1.42 3.40
N GLY A 245 7.15 0.59 4.06
CA GLY A 245 7.58 -0.60 4.77
C GLY A 245 7.80 -0.35 6.27
N LEU A 246 7.20 -1.22 7.08
CA LEU A 246 7.38 -1.29 8.53
C LEU A 246 7.92 -2.67 8.87
N SER A 247 9.11 -2.74 9.46
CA SER A 247 9.72 -4.00 9.87
C SER A 247 10.15 -4.00 11.32
N ILE A 248 10.27 -5.19 11.89
CA ILE A 248 10.57 -5.37 13.30
C ILE A 248 11.52 -6.56 13.46
N LYS A 249 12.68 -6.30 14.07
CA LYS A 249 13.68 -7.33 14.34
C LYS A 249 13.56 -7.86 15.75
N TYR A 250 13.70 -9.18 15.88
CA TYR A 250 13.75 -9.92 17.12
C TYR A 250 15.01 -10.78 17.15
N ASP A 251 15.53 -11.02 18.35
CA ASP A 251 16.34 -12.20 18.63
C ASP A 251 15.39 -13.30 19.11
N VAL A 252 15.45 -14.46 18.45
CA VAL A 252 14.67 -15.65 18.80
C VAL A 252 15.64 -16.79 19.04
N ALA A 253 15.94 -17.04 20.31
CA ALA A 253 16.93 -18.04 20.72
C ALA A 253 18.32 -17.88 20.05
N GLY A 254 18.76 -16.64 19.82
CA GLY A 254 20.05 -16.33 19.18
C GLY A 254 20.01 -16.14 17.66
N ASP A 255 18.88 -16.44 17.02
CA ASP A 255 18.67 -16.16 15.59
C ASP A 255 17.97 -14.80 15.41
N ASN A 256 18.42 -14.01 14.44
CA ASN A 256 17.73 -12.77 14.07
C ASN A 256 16.53 -13.10 13.17
N VAL A 257 15.34 -12.76 13.64
CA VAL A 257 14.09 -12.88 12.88
C VAL A 257 13.55 -11.48 12.61
N GLU A 258 13.26 -11.19 11.35
CA GLU A 258 12.64 -9.94 10.92
C GLU A 258 11.26 -10.22 10.34
N VAL A 259 10.26 -9.50 10.84
CA VAL A 259 8.87 -9.59 10.38
C VAL A 259 8.40 -8.22 9.93
N SER A 260 7.48 -8.17 8.96
CA SER A 260 6.69 -6.97 8.73
C SER A 260 5.53 -6.93 9.73
N GLY A 261 5.13 -5.73 10.12
CA GLY A 261 4.02 -5.51 11.03
C GLY A 261 3.08 -4.43 10.52
N ALA A 262 1.78 -4.63 10.71
CA ALA A 262 0.79 -3.63 10.37
C ALA A 262 0.99 -2.31 11.16
N PRO A 263 0.58 -1.16 10.61
CA PRO A 263 0.76 0.15 11.25
C PRO A 263 0.17 0.27 12.65
N ALA A 264 -0.90 -0.49 12.95
CA ALA A 264 -1.58 -0.45 14.24
C ALA A 264 -0.73 -0.95 15.44
N TYR A 265 0.42 -1.58 15.17
CA TYR A 265 1.40 -1.92 16.22
C TYR A 265 2.30 -0.73 16.61
N PHE A 266 2.36 0.30 15.77
CA PHE A 266 3.26 1.43 15.94
C PHE A 266 2.51 2.66 16.43
N ASP A 267 3.09 3.36 17.39
CA ASP A 267 2.68 4.68 17.80
C ASP A 267 3.51 5.70 17.02
N PHE A 268 2.88 6.38 16.05
CA PHE A 268 3.52 7.42 15.25
C PHE A 268 3.48 8.77 15.97
N ILE A 269 4.60 9.49 15.94
CA ILE A 269 4.80 10.72 16.71
C ILE A 269 5.31 11.80 15.76
N SER A 270 4.63 12.93 15.73
CA SER A 270 5.11 14.18 15.11
C SER A 270 5.73 15.06 16.20
N SER A 271 6.93 15.59 15.94
CA SER A 271 7.59 16.52 16.85
C SER A 271 6.89 17.89 16.95
N ASP A 272 6.14 18.27 15.91
CA ASP A 272 5.32 19.47 15.83
C ASP A 272 4.00 19.15 15.10
N SER A 273 2.93 19.04 15.90
CA SER A 273 1.59 18.74 15.39
C SER A 273 0.93 19.91 14.67
N ASP A 274 1.46 21.13 14.78
CA ASP A 274 0.95 22.28 14.02
C ASP A 274 1.45 22.25 12.56
N VAL A 275 2.53 21.49 12.27
CA VAL A 275 3.06 21.27 10.91
C VAL A 275 2.44 20.03 10.28
N ALA A 276 2.49 18.88 10.96
CA ALA A 276 1.89 17.65 10.45
C ALA A 276 1.39 16.74 11.58
N ILE A 277 0.29 16.03 11.31
CA ILE A 277 -0.29 15.02 12.19
C ILE A 277 -0.18 13.65 11.53
N VAL A 278 -0.12 12.58 12.33
CA VAL A 278 -0.04 11.20 11.84
C VAL A 278 -1.15 10.37 12.44
N ASN A 279 -1.88 9.63 11.62
CA ASN A 279 -2.95 8.76 12.08
C ASN A 279 -2.46 7.32 12.36
N GLN A 280 -3.34 6.48 12.91
CA GLN A 280 -3.03 5.08 13.26
C GLN A 280 -2.70 4.16 12.07
N LEU A 281 -2.98 4.61 10.84
CA LEU A 281 -2.66 3.88 9.61
C LEU A 281 -1.27 4.27 9.06
N GLY A 282 -0.55 5.18 9.73
CA GLY A 282 0.74 5.69 9.27
C GLY A 282 0.62 6.74 8.16
N ILE A 283 -0.55 7.39 8.01
CA ILE A 283 -0.73 8.50 7.07
C ILE A 283 -0.42 9.81 7.80
N VAL A 284 0.54 10.56 7.26
CA VAL A 284 0.93 11.90 7.70
C VAL A 284 0.12 12.91 6.89
N SER A 285 -0.66 13.76 7.55
CA SER A 285 -1.33 14.90 6.92
C SER A 285 -0.59 16.18 7.29
N VAL A 286 -0.12 16.90 6.29
CA VAL A 286 0.60 18.17 6.46
C VAL A 286 -0.41 19.31 6.54
N ILE A 287 -0.45 20.01 7.67
CA ILE A 287 -1.50 20.98 7.99
C ILE A 287 -0.98 22.41 8.22
N GLY A 288 0.34 22.60 8.26
CA GLY A 288 0.95 23.92 8.44
C GLY A 288 2.33 24.03 7.80
N GLU A 289 2.79 25.27 7.69
CA GLU A 289 4.16 25.61 7.27
C GLU A 289 5.14 25.35 8.41
N GLY A 290 6.33 24.84 8.10
CA GLY A 290 7.39 24.58 9.08
C GLY A 290 8.10 23.26 8.83
N ALA A 291 8.78 22.75 9.85
CA ALA A 291 9.46 21.46 9.79
C ALA A 291 9.08 20.62 11.01
N THR A 292 8.80 19.34 10.79
CA THR A 292 8.56 18.37 11.86
C THR A 292 9.24 17.05 11.54
N GLU A 293 9.79 16.40 12.55
CA GLU A 293 10.24 15.02 12.47
C GLU A 293 9.09 14.07 12.85
N ILE A 294 8.84 13.09 11.99
CA ILE A 294 7.95 11.97 12.23
C ILE A 294 8.78 10.75 12.63
N THR A 295 8.45 10.17 13.77
CA THR A 295 9.07 8.96 14.31
C THR A 295 7.99 7.93 14.66
N ALA A 296 8.40 6.69 14.92
CA ALA A 296 7.52 5.63 15.39
C ALA A 296 8.10 4.96 16.64
N GLU A 297 7.22 4.46 17.50
CA GLU A 297 7.57 3.61 18.63
C GLU A 297 6.74 2.32 18.60
N LEU A 298 7.29 1.21 19.09
CA LEU A 298 6.57 -0.05 19.27
C LEU A 298 6.88 -0.61 20.65
N ALA A 299 5.84 -0.85 21.46
CA ALA A 299 5.98 -1.31 22.83
C ALA A 299 6.97 -0.47 23.67
N GLY A 300 7.01 0.85 23.43
CA GLY A 300 7.91 1.80 24.11
C GLY A 300 9.36 1.78 23.60
N VAL A 301 9.66 1.11 22.49
CA VAL A 301 10.97 1.14 21.82
C VAL A 301 10.87 2.03 20.59
N LYS A 302 11.70 3.08 20.51
CA LYS A 302 11.80 3.94 19.32
C LYS A 302 12.31 3.15 18.12
N ALA A 303 11.68 3.35 16.97
CA ALA A 303 12.10 2.77 15.70
C ALA A 303 13.42 3.36 15.20
N GLU A 304 14.20 2.55 14.49
CA GLU A 304 15.32 3.02 13.66
C GLU A 304 14.76 3.67 12.39
N GLY A 305 15.30 4.83 12.01
CA GLY A 305 14.81 5.68 10.92
C GLY A 305 13.79 6.73 11.36
N SER A 306 13.66 7.79 10.56
CA SER A 306 12.69 8.87 10.75
C SER A 306 12.36 9.57 9.42
N LEU A 307 11.32 10.41 9.43
CA LEU A 307 10.98 11.28 8.31
C LEU A 307 10.92 12.72 8.78
N THR A 308 11.86 13.55 8.32
CA THR A 308 11.75 15.00 8.46
C THR A 308 10.87 15.53 7.34
N VAL A 309 9.69 16.04 7.70
CA VAL A 309 8.79 16.73 6.78
C VAL A 309 9.05 18.24 6.87
N THR A 310 9.36 18.86 5.74
CA THR A 310 9.45 20.32 5.61
C THR A 310 8.34 20.83 4.70
N SER A 311 7.45 21.66 5.24
CA SER A 311 6.41 22.33 4.48
C SER A 311 6.75 23.81 4.26
N SER A 312 6.70 24.26 3.00
CA SER A 312 6.81 25.68 2.64
C SER A 312 5.46 26.42 2.66
N GLY A 313 4.43 25.80 3.26
CA GLY A 313 3.07 26.34 3.33
C GLY A 313 2.20 25.84 2.18
N ALA A 314 1.17 26.61 1.83
CA ALA A 314 0.29 26.26 0.71
C ALA A 314 1.04 26.40 -0.62
N LEU A 315 0.93 25.39 -1.50
CA LEU A 315 1.41 25.50 -2.87
C LEU A 315 0.66 26.67 -3.55
N PRO A 316 1.35 27.69 -4.11
CA PRO A 316 0.68 28.72 -4.88
C PRO A 316 -0.04 28.08 -6.06
N LEU A 317 -1.17 28.66 -6.48
CA LEU A 317 -1.91 28.13 -7.63
C LEU A 317 -1.10 28.31 -8.92
N ALA A 318 -1.10 27.28 -9.76
CA ALA A 318 -0.56 27.38 -11.11
C ALA A 318 -1.34 28.43 -11.92
N PRO A 319 -0.70 29.09 -12.90
CA PRO A 319 -1.38 29.99 -13.83
C PRO A 319 -2.55 29.30 -14.54
N VAL A 320 -3.75 29.88 -14.48
CA VAL A 320 -4.93 29.32 -15.14
C VAL A 320 -4.79 29.47 -16.67
N PRO A 321 -4.82 28.39 -17.45
CA PRO A 321 -4.75 28.48 -18.91
C PRO A 321 -5.92 29.27 -19.50
N MET A 322 -5.62 30.23 -20.40
CA MET A 322 -6.62 31.13 -21.00
C MET A 322 -6.85 30.89 -22.50
N ARG A 323 -6.15 29.93 -23.11
CA ARG A 323 -6.27 29.66 -24.54
C ARG A 323 -7.65 29.08 -24.88
N PRO A 324 -8.22 29.38 -26.06
CA PRO A 324 -9.48 28.77 -26.48
C PRO A 324 -9.34 27.24 -26.57
N ALA A 325 -10.22 26.49 -25.91
CA ALA A 325 -10.14 25.02 -25.86
C ALA A 325 -10.11 24.36 -27.26
N ALA A 326 -10.69 25.00 -28.27
CA ALA A 326 -10.66 24.52 -29.66
C ALA A 326 -9.25 24.51 -30.28
N ASN A 327 -8.32 25.31 -29.74
CA ASN A 327 -6.94 25.42 -30.20
C ASN A 327 -5.98 24.60 -29.33
N VAL A 328 -6.49 23.75 -28.45
CA VAL A 328 -5.70 23.05 -27.43
C VAL A 328 -5.88 21.53 -27.53
N LYS A 329 -4.79 20.80 -27.34
CA LYS A 329 -4.76 19.36 -27.06
C LYS A 329 -4.11 19.15 -25.70
N SER A 330 -4.94 18.91 -24.69
CA SER A 330 -4.50 18.80 -23.29
C SER A 330 -3.96 17.41 -22.97
N ILE A 331 -2.86 17.35 -22.23
CA ILE A 331 -2.32 16.13 -21.62
C ILE A 331 -2.66 16.12 -20.13
N TYR A 332 -2.47 17.26 -19.46
CA TYR A 332 -2.77 17.45 -18.05
C TYR A 332 -3.20 18.89 -17.78
N SER A 333 -4.42 19.10 -17.29
CA SER A 333 -4.91 20.42 -16.86
C SER A 333 -6.28 20.27 -16.20
N ASP A 334 -6.55 21.07 -15.18
CA ASP A 334 -7.89 21.20 -14.59
C ASP A 334 -8.88 21.95 -15.51
N VAL A 335 -8.39 22.77 -16.45
CA VAL A 335 -9.24 23.62 -17.31
C VAL A 335 -9.66 22.92 -18.60
N TYR A 336 -8.77 22.12 -19.20
CA TYR A 336 -9.01 21.47 -20.48
C TYR A 336 -9.14 19.97 -20.32
N THR A 337 -10.18 19.40 -20.93
CA THR A 337 -10.33 17.94 -21.04
C THR A 337 -9.12 17.34 -21.75
N ALA A 338 -8.49 16.34 -21.11
CA ALA A 338 -7.38 15.59 -21.70
C ALA A 338 -7.80 14.95 -23.03
N VAL A 339 -6.96 15.09 -24.06
CA VAL A 339 -7.18 14.46 -25.37
C VAL A 339 -6.93 12.95 -25.32
N THR A 340 -6.12 12.52 -24.36
CA THR A 340 -5.76 11.13 -24.12
C THR A 340 -5.43 10.96 -22.64
N GLU A 341 -5.75 9.79 -22.10
CA GLU A 341 -5.17 9.37 -20.82
C GLU A 341 -3.65 9.22 -20.96
N SER A 342 -2.93 9.44 -19.87
CA SER A 342 -1.47 9.39 -19.84
C SER A 342 -0.97 8.72 -18.56
N ASN A 343 0.12 7.95 -18.68
CA ASN A 343 0.85 7.39 -17.55
C ASN A 343 2.01 8.32 -17.18
N PHE A 344 1.91 8.98 -16.02
CA PHE A 344 2.91 9.92 -15.50
C PHE A 344 4.07 9.24 -14.77
N SER A 345 3.97 7.94 -14.47
CA SER A 345 5.00 7.13 -13.82
C SER A 345 5.19 5.79 -14.55
N PRO A 346 5.80 5.80 -15.75
CA PRO A 346 5.93 4.61 -16.59
C PRO A 346 6.91 3.56 -16.05
N GLY A 347 7.62 3.83 -14.94
CA GLY A 347 8.48 2.83 -14.30
C GLY A 347 9.72 2.47 -15.13
N PHE A 348 10.34 3.45 -15.80
CA PHE A 348 11.54 3.19 -16.61
C PHE A 348 12.68 2.59 -15.77
N GLY A 349 13.35 1.58 -16.31
CA GLY A 349 14.46 0.91 -15.63
C GLY A 349 15.59 1.90 -15.29
N GLY A 350 15.95 1.97 -14.00
CA GLY A 350 16.95 2.91 -13.49
C GLY A 350 16.42 4.29 -13.13
N SER A 351 15.12 4.57 -13.35
CA SER A 351 14.45 5.75 -12.79
C SER A 351 14.37 5.61 -11.28
N THR A 352 14.72 6.68 -10.56
CA THR A 352 14.45 6.87 -9.14
C THR A 352 13.27 7.82 -8.91
N THR A 353 12.76 8.42 -9.99
CA THR A 353 11.71 9.43 -9.91
C THR A 353 10.38 8.80 -9.50
N GLU A 354 9.80 9.34 -8.44
CA GLU A 354 8.48 9.00 -7.92
C GLU A 354 7.49 10.10 -8.27
N VAL A 355 6.27 9.72 -8.66
CA VAL A 355 5.25 10.67 -9.09
C VAL A 355 3.97 10.49 -8.29
N THR A 356 3.44 11.59 -7.78
CA THR A 356 2.17 11.62 -7.04
C THR A 356 1.32 12.79 -7.51
N GLU A 357 0.02 12.56 -7.69
CA GLU A 357 -0.94 13.63 -7.93
C GLU A 357 -1.48 14.13 -6.58
N VAL A 358 -1.42 15.45 -6.36
CA VAL A 358 -1.87 16.06 -5.10
C VAL A 358 -2.72 17.30 -5.37
N GLY A 359 -3.59 17.63 -4.41
CA GLY A 359 -4.42 18.84 -4.45
C GLY A 359 -5.91 18.55 -4.39
N PRO A 360 -6.74 19.56 -4.09
CA PRO A 360 -8.19 19.44 -4.18
C PRO A 360 -8.65 19.41 -5.66
N PRO A 361 -9.84 18.86 -5.96
CA PRO A 361 -10.38 18.88 -7.32
C PRO A 361 -10.39 20.29 -7.93
N GLY A 362 -9.81 20.43 -9.14
CA GLY A 362 -9.67 21.70 -9.83
C GLY A 362 -8.39 22.49 -9.49
N GLN A 363 -7.49 21.90 -8.69
CA GLN A 363 -6.13 22.39 -8.40
C GLN A 363 -5.16 21.20 -8.27
N LEU A 364 -5.34 20.18 -9.11
CA LEU A 364 -4.52 18.97 -9.07
C LEU A 364 -3.18 19.25 -9.76
N VAL A 365 -2.10 18.77 -9.17
CA VAL A 365 -0.74 18.92 -9.70
C VAL A 365 0.01 17.60 -9.64
N GLN A 366 0.96 17.39 -10.57
CA GLN A 366 1.84 16.22 -10.59
C GLN A 366 3.17 16.57 -9.90
N VAL A 367 3.44 15.94 -8.76
CA VAL A 367 4.68 16.12 -7.98
C VAL A 367 5.67 15.03 -8.36
N TYR A 368 6.87 15.44 -8.78
CA TYR A 368 8.00 14.58 -9.11
C TYR A 368 9.06 14.68 -8.01
N ALA A 369 9.22 13.59 -7.25
CA ALA A 369 10.17 13.46 -6.15
C ALA A 369 11.27 12.44 -6.49
N ASN A 370 12.39 12.47 -5.75
CA ASN A 370 13.57 11.65 -5.99
C ASN A 370 14.03 11.66 -7.47
N ASN A 371 13.85 12.81 -8.13
CA ASN A 371 13.90 12.89 -9.58
C ASN A 371 15.32 12.67 -10.12
N ASN A 372 15.44 11.77 -11.10
CA ASN A 372 16.62 11.62 -11.95
C ASN A 372 16.24 11.69 -13.43
N PHE A 373 15.23 10.93 -13.84
CA PHE A 373 14.54 10.96 -15.12
C PHE A 373 13.24 10.15 -15.02
N THR A 374 12.26 10.44 -15.87
CA THR A 374 11.01 9.68 -16.04
C THR A 374 10.36 10.04 -17.38
N GLY A 375 9.11 9.66 -17.59
CA GLY A 375 8.33 10.11 -18.73
C GLY A 375 6.85 10.24 -18.44
N ILE A 376 6.13 10.83 -19.39
CA ILE A 376 4.68 10.85 -19.47
C ILE A 376 4.33 10.14 -20.76
N LEU A 377 3.77 8.93 -20.67
CA LEU A 377 3.41 8.13 -21.83
C LEU A 377 1.94 8.30 -22.17
N PHE A 378 1.63 8.59 -23.43
CA PHE A 378 0.26 8.80 -23.88
C PHE A 378 -0.37 7.47 -24.28
N ASN A 379 -1.58 7.18 -23.78
CA ASN A 379 -2.32 5.97 -24.16
C ASN A 379 -2.70 5.98 -25.66
N ASN A 380 -2.89 7.16 -26.23
CA ASN A 380 -3.13 7.36 -27.65
C ASN A 380 -2.23 8.46 -28.20
N ARG A 381 -1.79 8.30 -29.43
CA ARG A 381 -1.00 9.32 -30.15
C ARG A 381 -1.80 10.60 -30.34
N VAL A 382 -1.13 11.73 -30.18
CA VAL A 382 -1.71 13.07 -30.37
C VAL A 382 -1.23 13.67 -31.69
N ASP A 383 -2.17 14.00 -32.57
CA ASP A 383 -1.87 14.76 -33.79
C ASP A 383 -1.74 16.25 -33.47
N ALA A 384 -0.51 16.73 -33.44
CA ALA A 384 -0.15 18.13 -33.24
C ALA A 384 0.26 18.83 -34.55
N SER A 385 -0.07 18.27 -35.73
CA SER A 385 0.31 18.83 -37.04
C SER A 385 -0.07 20.31 -37.24
N THR A 386 -1.18 20.73 -36.62
CA THR A 386 -1.72 22.09 -36.70
C THR A 386 -1.28 22.98 -35.54
N LEU A 387 -0.59 22.42 -34.55
CA LEU A 387 -0.18 23.11 -33.32
C LEU A 387 1.26 23.63 -33.48
N THR A 388 1.58 24.67 -32.72
CA THR A 388 2.86 25.38 -32.84
C THR A 388 3.73 25.24 -31.61
N HIS A 389 3.14 25.03 -30.43
CA HIS A 389 3.85 24.98 -29.16
C HIS A 389 3.28 23.94 -28.20
N MET A 390 4.09 23.54 -27.22
CA MET A 390 3.66 22.91 -25.99
C MET A 390 3.78 23.92 -24.85
N HIS A 391 2.75 24.04 -24.03
CA HIS A 391 2.78 24.76 -22.77
C HIS A 391 2.98 23.78 -21.62
N VAL A 392 3.72 24.23 -20.61
CA VAL A 392 3.85 23.55 -19.32
C VAL A 392 4.12 24.57 -18.22
N ASP A 393 3.46 24.41 -17.08
CA ASP A 393 3.79 25.13 -15.85
C ASP A 393 4.69 24.26 -14.98
N ILE A 394 5.82 24.82 -14.56
CA ILE A 394 6.82 24.13 -13.72
C ILE A 394 7.04 24.90 -12.43
N TYR A 395 6.90 24.23 -11.30
CA TYR A 395 7.28 24.77 -9.99
C TYR A 395 8.44 23.95 -9.41
N THR A 396 9.41 24.61 -8.78
CA THR A 396 10.50 23.96 -8.05
C THR A 396 10.93 24.81 -6.86
N GLU A 397 11.41 24.17 -5.81
CA GLU A 397 11.97 24.83 -4.62
C GLU A 397 13.50 24.78 -4.58
N GLU A 398 14.12 24.19 -5.60
CA GLU A 398 15.57 24.00 -5.67
C GLU A 398 16.20 24.94 -6.71
N ALA A 399 17.24 25.66 -6.30
CA ALA A 399 17.92 26.63 -7.17
C ALA A 399 18.97 25.96 -8.07
N GLY A 400 19.15 26.53 -9.27
CA GLY A 400 20.37 26.30 -10.08
C GLY A 400 20.38 25.05 -10.95
N THR A 401 19.25 24.37 -11.08
CA THR A 401 19.09 23.14 -11.87
C THR A 401 18.17 23.37 -13.08
N ASN A 402 18.33 22.56 -14.13
CA ASN A 402 17.50 22.57 -15.33
C ASN A 402 16.82 21.22 -15.52
N ILE A 403 15.60 21.23 -16.06
CA ILE A 403 14.86 20.01 -16.42
C ILE A 403 14.94 19.87 -17.94
N ASN A 404 15.46 18.75 -18.44
CA ASN A 404 15.42 18.46 -19.86
C ASN A 404 14.07 17.84 -20.22
N ILE A 405 13.35 18.49 -21.12
CA ILE A 405 12.04 18.05 -21.62
C ILE A 405 12.21 17.61 -23.06
N GLN A 406 11.83 16.37 -23.36
CA GLN A 406 11.87 15.81 -24.71
C GLN A 406 10.45 15.51 -25.16
N ILE A 407 10.00 16.20 -26.18
CA ILE A 407 8.69 15.96 -26.81
C ILE A 407 8.93 14.89 -27.88
N ARG A 408 8.29 13.72 -27.76
CA ARG A 408 8.51 12.56 -28.64
C ARG A 408 7.35 12.35 -29.60
N ASP A 409 7.67 12.29 -30.88
CA ASP A 409 6.82 11.68 -31.92
C ASP A 409 7.29 10.24 -32.13
N VAL A 410 6.40 9.27 -31.91
CA VAL A 410 6.68 7.82 -31.92
C VAL A 410 6.43 7.17 -33.29
N GLY A 411 6.45 8.00 -34.34
CA GLY A 411 6.32 7.55 -35.71
C GLY A 411 4.99 6.85 -36.02
N ALA A 412 4.98 6.16 -37.16
CA ALA A 412 3.83 5.43 -37.65
C ALA A 412 3.63 4.10 -36.92
N ASN A 413 4.73 3.49 -36.44
CA ASN A 413 4.68 2.21 -35.73
C ASN A 413 4.03 2.36 -34.34
N GLY A 414 4.12 3.55 -33.71
CA GLY A 414 3.52 3.83 -32.40
C GLY A 414 4.31 3.30 -31.21
N GLU A 415 5.54 2.86 -31.40
CA GLU A 415 6.42 2.30 -30.37
C GLU A 415 7.50 3.32 -30.01
N ILE A 416 7.85 3.43 -28.72
CA ILE A 416 8.96 4.31 -28.31
C ILE A 416 10.28 3.62 -28.61
N GLU A 417 11.03 4.16 -29.56
CA GLU A 417 12.31 3.62 -29.99
C GLU A 417 13.45 4.54 -29.52
N THR A 418 14.21 4.08 -28.53
CA THR A 418 15.34 4.85 -27.98
C THR A 418 16.65 4.10 -28.18
N ASN A 419 17.63 4.78 -28.77
CA ASN A 419 18.97 4.25 -28.92
C ASN A 419 19.64 4.14 -27.55
N ILE A 420 19.94 2.92 -27.11
CA ILE A 420 20.48 2.64 -25.76
C ILE A 420 21.85 3.28 -25.48
N PHE A 421 22.60 3.68 -26.51
CA PHE A 421 23.93 4.26 -26.34
C PHE A 421 23.90 5.79 -26.29
N THR A 422 22.94 6.43 -26.95
CA THR A 422 22.87 7.89 -27.09
C THR A 422 21.67 8.51 -26.38
N GLY A 423 20.65 7.71 -26.05
CA GLY A 423 19.36 8.18 -25.56
C GLY A 423 18.54 8.95 -26.60
N LEU A 424 18.99 9.01 -27.86
CA LEU A 424 18.30 9.67 -28.96
C LEU A 424 17.17 8.77 -29.51
N PRO A 425 16.13 9.36 -30.15
CA PRO A 425 15.16 8.56 -30.91
C PRO A 425 15.87 7.70 -31.98
N ASP A 426 15.38 6.47 -32.15
CA ASP A 426 15.81 5.53 -33.19
C ASP A 426 14.64 5.24 -34.15
N GLY A 427 14.89 4.49 -35.23
CA GLY A 427 13.82 4.09 -36.14
C GLY A 427 13.09 5.26 -36.81
N ASP A 428 11.77 5.27 -36.74
CA ASP A 428 10.93 6.36 -37.26
C ASP A 428 10.60 7.46 -36.23
N ASP A 429 11.17 7.41 -35.02
CA ASP A 429 10.94 8.42 -33.99
C ASP A 429 11.66 9.74 -34.27
N LYS A 430 11.08 10.83 -33.76
CA LYS A 430 11.69 12.17 -33.72
C LYS A 430 11.45 12.80 -32.37
N ASP A 431 12.36 13.67 -31.93
CA ASP A 431 12.18 14.44 -30.70
C ASP A 431 12.52 15.91 -30.85
N LYS A 432 11.94 16.72 -29.97
CA LYS A 432 12.40 18.07 -29.67
C LYS A 432 12.86 18.08 -28.22
N ARG A 433 14.12 18.44 -27.99
CA ARG A 433 14.68 18.62 -26.64
C ARG A 433 14.72 20.09 -26.27
N PHE A 434 14.37 20.37 -25.03
CA PHE A 434 14.35 21.70 -24.46
C PHE A 434 14.86 21.64 -23.02
N ASP A 435 15.88 22.44 -22.71
CA ASP A 435 16.35 22.60 -21.33
C ASP A 435 15.58 23.75 -20.67
N ALA A 436 14.65 23.39 -19.77
CA ALA A 436 13.96 24.34 -18.91
C ALA A 436 14.97 24.95 -17.94
N THR A 437 15.43 26.16 -18.24
CA THR A 437 16.42 26.92 -17.47
C THR A 437 15.81 28.17 -16.87
N GLY A 438 16.43 28.72 -15.81
CA GLY A 438 15.95 29.95 -15.18
C GLY A 438 14.63 29.78 -14.41
N LEU A 439 14.34 28.56 -13.93
CA LEU A 439 13.19 28.27 -13.09
C LEU A 439 13.27 29.12 -11.80
N THR A 440 12.19 29.84 -11.51
CA THR A 440 12.14 30.69 -10.31
C THR A 440 11.78 29.82 -9.10
N VAL A 441 12.69 29.75 -8.13
CA VAL A 441 12.47 29.00 -6.89
C VAL A 441 11.26 29.54 -6.15
N GLY A 442 10.37 28.64 -5.74
CA GLY A 442 9.17 28.99 -4.98
C GLY A 442 8.07 29.67 -5.81
N ALA A 443 8.15 29.59 -7.15
CA ALA A 443 7.15 30.16 -8.04
C ALA A 443 6.95 29.33 -9.31
N TRP A 444 5.75 29.37 -9.85
CA TRP A 444 5.45 28.76 -11.14
C TRP A 444 6.16 29.48 -12.28
N THR A 445 6.80 28.71 -13.14
CA THR A 445 7.41 29.15 -14.39
C THR A 445 6.64 28.53 -15.55
N SER A 446 5.90 29.36 -16.27
CA SER A 446 5.21 28.95 -17.50
C SER A 446 6.17 28.95 -18.68
N LEU A 447 6.24 27.84 -19.40
CA LEU A 447 7.09 27.68 -20.57
C LEU A 447 6.26 27.34 -21.79
N ASP A 448 6.46 28.09 -22.87
CA ASP A 448 5.93 27.78 -24.20
C ASP A 448 7.07 27.28 -25.08
N ILE A 449 7.10 25.98 -25.34
CA ILE A 449 8.15 25.27 -26.06
C ILE A 449 7.71 25.10 -27.53
N PRO A 450 8.44 25.68 -28.50
CA PRO A 450 8.10 25.53 -29.91
C PRO A 450 8.21 24.07 -30.39
N LEU A 451 7.24 23.63 -31.20
CA LEU A 451 7.26 22.33 -31.89
C LEU A 451 8.07 22.42 -33.19
N ASP A 452 9.32 22.86 -33.07
CA ASP A 452 10.26 23.09 -34.17
C ASP A 452 11.41 22.04 -34.17
N GLY A 453 12.49 22.33 -34.90
CA GLY A 453 13.61 21.41 -35.05
C GLY A 453 13.19 20.11 -35.75
N ASP A 454 13.57 18.97 -35.17
CA ASP A 454 13.29 17.65 -35.75
C ASP A 454 11.78 17.27 -35.72
N LEU A 455 10.96 17.97 -34.91
CA LEU A 455 9.50 17.83 -34.93
C LEU A 455 8.81 18.73 -35.97
N THR A 456 9.55 19.62 -36.65
CA THR A 456 8.94 20.58 -37.61
C THR A 456 8.12 19.85 -38.67
N ALA A 457 8.66 18.76 -39.20
CA ALA A 457 8.05 17.94 -40.25
C ALA A 457 7.31 16.70 -39.74
N GLN A 458 7.41 16.37 -38.44
CA GLN A 458 6.86 15.15 -37.85
C GLN A 458 6.38 15.44 -36.42
N LYS A 459 5.07 15.69 -36.30
CA LYS A 459 4.40 15.95 -35.02
C LYS A 459 2.95 15.48 -35.06
N ASN A 460 2.65 14.49 -35.90
CA ASN A 460 1.31 13.94 -36.09
C ASN A 460 1.07 12.69 -35.24
N ASN A 461 2.11 12.20 -34.55
CA ASN A 461 2.11 10.99 -33.73
C ASN A 461 2.81 11.24 -32.38
N LEU A 462 2.55 12.36 -31.71
CA LEU A 462 3.15 12.60 -30.39
C LEU A 462 2.70 11.49 -29.42
N GLY A 463 3.65 10.83 -28.76
CA GLY A 463 3.38 9.65 -27.93
C GLY A 463 3.97 9.71 -26.53
N ALA A 464 4.93 10.60 -26.28
CA ALA A 464 5.52 10.74 -24.96
C ALA A 464 6.15 12.11 -24.71
N LEU A 465 6.27 12.44 -23.43
CA LEU A 465 7.22 13.42 -22.91
C LEU A 465 8.27 12.68 -22.09
N ILE A 466 9.55 12.93 -22.33
CA ILE A 466 10.63 12.42 -21.48
C ILE A 466 11.16 13.58 -20.65
N LEU A 467 11.23 13.37 -19.33
CA LEU A 467 11.71 14.35 -18.36
C LEU A 467 13.02 13.82 -17.80
N ALA A 468 14.11 14.56 -17.94
CA ALA A 468 15.43 14.07 -17.54
C ALA A 468 16.25 15.14 -16.83
N GLY A 469 16.97 14.71 -15.79
CA GLY A 469 17.71 15.59 -14.91
C GLY A 469 16.80 16.56 -14.15
N GLY A 470 17.43 17.57 -13.55
CA GLY A 470 16.74 18.59 -12.78
C GLY A 470 16.51 18.19 -11.31
N PRO A 471 15.96 19.12 -10.53
CA PRO A 471 15.65 18.92 -9.11
C PRO A 471 14.38 18.09 -8.97
N ASN A 472 13.83 18.00 -7.76
CA ASN A 472 12.41 17.73 -7.62
C ASN A 472 11.58 18.91 -8.17
N PHE A 473 10.48 18.62 -8.83
CA PHE A 473 9.64 19.63 -9.47
C PHE A 473 8.18 19.20 -9.47
N ILE A 474 7.30 20.16 -9.74
CA ILE A 474 5.87 19.97 -9.85
C ILE A 474 5.44 20.47 -11.22
N LEU A 475 4.61 19.70 -11.90
CA LEU A 475 4.04 20.07 -13.19
C LEU A 475 2.53 20.31 -13.07
N ASP A 476 2.06 21.29 -13.81
CA ASP A 476 0.65 21.49 -14.14
C ASP A 476 0.53 22.00 -15.58
N ASN A 477 -0.69 22.01 -16.11
CA ASN A 477 -1.08 22.64 -17.38
C ASN A 477 -0.18 22.24 -18.57
N ILE A 478 -0.04 20.93 -18.78
CA ILE A 478 0.66 20.35 -19.93
C ILE A 478 -0.31 20.24 -21.10
N TYR A 479 -0.10 21.03 -22.14
CA TYR A 479 -0.93 20.96 -23.35
C TYR A 479 -0.24 21.51 -24.60
N PHE A 480 -0.62 20.99 -25.76
CA PHE A 480 -0.19 21.52 -27.06
C PHE A 480 -1.21 22.53 -27.58
N TYR A 481 -0.76 23.60 -28.23
CA TYR A 481 -1.65 24.64 -28.74
C TYR A 481 -1.17 25.30 -30.04
N SER A 482 -2.09 25.98 -30.72
CA SER A 482 -1.82 26.95 -31.78
C SER A 482 -2.18 28.36 -31.32
N GLU A 483 -1.42 29.37 -31.75
CA GLU A 483 -1.78 30.79 -31.51
C GLU A 483 -3.07 31.21 -32.24
#